data_AF-A0A949H257-F1
#
_entry.id   AF-A0A949H257-F1
#
_cell.length_a   1.000
_cell.length_b   1.000
_cell.length_c   1.000
_cell.angle_alpha   90.00
_cell.angle_beta   90.00
_cell.angle_gamma   90.00
#
_symmetry.space_group_name_H-M   'P 1'
#
loop_
_entity.id
_entity.type
_entity.pdbx_description
1 polymer ?
#
loop_
_entity_poly.entity_id
_entity_poly.type
_entity_poly.pdbx_seq_one_letter_code
_entity_poly.pdbx_strand_id
1 'polypeptide(L)'
;MRDARNASVGLDPAEVDRVLRLIEYLLSRPCPDEQTLRARSRESFDKVWSIAAESGVTLGEAGLWRGTAIGSTDKKEFSEQWNSIADNLSAHATLVEEGVDALHESGLLPPPASVRRMAIILRRAKRTDLETRLLRAWIAGTPRGASAAYEDLLSRLAKLET
;
A
#
# COMPACT_ATOMS: atom_id res chain seq x y z
N MET A 1 -18.83 -5.57 30.74
CA MET A 1 -18.39 -4.20 30.32
C MET A 1 -17.85 -4.25 28.89
N ARG A 2 -18.74 -4.42 27.90
CA ARG A 2 -18.39 -4.40 26.47
C ARG A 2 -19.44 -3.55 25.79
N ASP A 3 -19.17 -2.25 25.67
CA ASP A 3 -19.88 -1.34 24.76
C ASP A 3 -19.14 0.00 24.73
N ALA A 4 -18.17 0.11 23.81
CA ALA A 4 -17.51 1.38 23.47
C ALA A 4 -16.75 1.35 22.12
N ARG A 5 -17.14 0.50 21.15
CA ARG A 5 -16.43 0.42 19.84
C ARG A 5 -17.32 0.55 18.61
N ASN A 6 -18.54 1.07 18.76
CA ASN A 6 -19.46 1.30 17.65
C ASN A 6 -19.99 2.74 17.62
N ALA A 7 -19.14 3.73 17.93
CA ALA A 7 -19.38 5.05 17.37
C ALA A 7 -19.07 4.95 15.88
N SER A 8 -20.09 5.07 15.02
CA SER A 8 -19.86 5.39 13.61
C SER A 8 -19.30 6.81 13.57
N VAL A 9 -17.99 6.92 13.77
CA VAL A 9 -17.27 8.16 13.54
C VAL A 9 -17.36 8.39 12.04
N GLY A 10 -18.15 9.39 11.63
CA GLY A 10 -18.13 9.85 10.26
C GLY A 10 -16.70 10.26 9.92
N LEU A 11 -16.24 9.91 8.72
CA LEU A 11 -14.92 10.36 8.27
C LEU A 11 -14.90 11.88 8.19
N ASP A 12 -13.78 12.48 8.61
CA ASP A 12 -13.54 13.90 8.38
C ASP A 12 -13.57 14.17 6.86
N PRO A 13 -14.23 15.25 6.39
CA PRO A 13 -14.12 15.71 5.00
C PRO A 13 -12.68 15.72 4.45
N ALA A 14 -11.68 16.07 5.26
CA ALA A 14 -10.27 16.05 4.85
C ALA A 14 -9.75 14.63 4.54
N GLU A 15 -10.19 13.62 5.29
CA GLU A 15 -9.85 12.22 5.04
C GLU A 15 -10.54 11.69 3.78
N VAL A 16 -11.80 12.07 3.57
CA VAL A 16 -12.54 11.74 2.35
C VAL A 16 -11.81 12.29 1.12
N ASP A 17 -11.45 13.56 1.17
CA ASP A 17 -10.73 14.26 0.12
C ASP A 17 -9.32 13.65 -0.12
N ARG A 18 -8.62 13.25 0.94
CA ARG A 18 -7.35 12.52 0.84
C ARG A 18 -7.47 11.19 0.09
N VAL A 19 -8.53 10.42 0.35
CA VAL A 19 -8.81 9.15 -0.34
C VAL A 19 -9.18 9.39 -1.80
N LEU A 20 -9.95 10.44 -2.10
CA LEU A 20 -10.30 10.80 -3.47
C LEU A 20 -9.07 11.18 -4.30
N ARG A 21 -8.17 12.01 -3.74
CA ARG A 21 -6.88 12.33 -4.38
C ARG A 21 -6.04 11.08 -4.63
N LEU A 22 -5.99 10.15 -3.67
CA LEU A 22 -5.28 8.89 -3.86
C LEU A 22 -5.88 8.09 -5.03
N ILE A 23 -7.21 8.01 -5.12
CA ILE A 23 -7.89 7.33 -6.23
C ILE A 23 -7.49 7.94 -7.58
N GLU A 24 -7.51 9.27 -7.68
CA GLU A 24 -7.10 9.98 -8.90
C GLU A 24 -5.63 9.71 -9.24
N TYR A 25 -4.74 9.75 -8.25
CA TYR A 25 -3.34 9.42 -8.41
C TYR A 25 -3.14 8.00 -8.95
N LEU A 26 -3.81 6.99 -8.35
CA LEU A 26 -3.74 5.60 -8.80
C LEU A 26 -4.26 5.44 -10.24
N LEU A 27 -5.35 6.10 -10.59
CA LEU A 27 -5.90 6.06 -11.96
C LEU A 27 -5.00 6.74 -12.99
N SER A 28 -4.24 7.75 -12.58
CA SER A 28 -3.25 8.41 -13.43
C SER A 28 -1.98 7.58 -13.68
N ARG A 29 -1.82 6.47 -12.95
CA ARG A 29 -0.64 5.60 -12.97
C ARG A 29 -1.03 4.15 -13.24
N PRO A 30 -1.40 3.84 -14.50
CA PRO A 30 -1.70 2.46 -14.86
C PRO A 30 -0.47 1.57 -14.65
N CYS A 31 -0.71 0.32 -14.23
CA CYS A 31 0.35 -0.65 -14.01
C CYS A 31 1.21 -0.79 -15.28
N PRO A 32 2.55 -0.67 -15.19
CA PRO A 32 3.44 -1.01 -16.29
C PRO A 32 3.26 -2.47 -16.70
N ASP A 33 3.57 -2.78 -17.96
CA ASP A 33 3.53 -4.16 -18.44
C ASP A 33 4.59 -5.03 -17.71
N GLU A 34 4.36 -6.34 -17.75
CA GLU A 34 5.20 -7.30 -17.03
C GLU A 34 6.67 -7.27 -17.46
N GLN A 35 6.95 -7.03 -18.75
CA GLN A 35 8.31 -6.97 -19.26
C GLN A 35 9.04 -5.74 -18.71
N THR A 36 8.37 -4.59 -18.68
CA THR A 36 8.88 -3.36 -18.07
C THR A 36 9.14 -3.53 -16.58
N LEU A 37 8.21 -4.12 -15.83
CA LEU A 37 8.40 -4.37 -14.40
C LEU A 37 9.59 -5.30 -14.12
N ARG A 38 9.71 -6.40 -14.87
CA ARG A 38 10.84 -7.33 -14.73
C ARG A 38 12.18 -6.66 -15.06
N ALA A 39 12.23 -5.84 -16.10
CA ALA A 39 13.45 -5.11 -16.47
C ALA A 39 13.89 -4.14 -15.36
N ARG A 40 12.96 -3.33 -14.84
CA ARG A 40 13.23 -2.38 -13.74
C ARG A 40 13.62 -3.08 -12.44
N SER A 41 12.92 -4.17 -12.12
CA SER A 41 13.22 -4.98 -10.93
C SER A 41 14.64 -5.54 -10.99
N ARG A 42 15.06 -6.03 -12.16
CA ARG A 42 16.42 -6.53 -12.38
C ARG A 42 17.46 -5.41 -12.27
N GLU A 43 17.26 -4.30 -12.95
CA GLU A 43 18.17 -3.15 -12.91
C GLU A 43 18.32 -2.61 -11.48
N SER A 44 17.21 -2.47 -10.76
CA SER A 44 17.22 -2.06 -9.36
C SER A 44 17.96 -3.06 -8.50
N PHE A 45 17.75 -4.36 -8.69
CA PHE A 45 18.43 -5.38 -7.91
C PHE A 45 19.94 -5.37 -8.16
N ASP A 46 20.38 -5.27 -9.42
CA ASP A 46 21.80 -5.23 -9.78
C ASP A 46 22.51 -4.02 -9.14
N LYS A 47 21.84 -2.86 -9.11
CA LYS A 47 22.33 -1.65 -8.43
C LYS A 47 22.45 -1.84 -6.92
N VAL A 48 21.40 -2.35 -6.28
CA VAL A 48 21.36 -2.58 -4.83
C VAL A 48 22.39 -3.62 -4.40
N TRP A 49 22.53 -4.69 -5.17
CA TRP A 49 23.55 -5.70 -4.97
C TRP A 49 24.96 -5.11 -5.03
N SER A 50 25.24 -4.28 -6.04
CA SER A 50 26.54 -3.62 -6.19
C SER A 50 26.88 -2.75 -4.99
N ILE A 51 25.94 -1.92 -4.52
CA ILE A 51 26.13 -1.08 -3.33
C ILE A 51 26.37 -1.93 -2.08
N ALA A 52 25.59 -3.00 -1.88
CA ALA A 52 25.73 -3.89 -0.74
C ALA A 52 27.10 -4.60 -0.73
N ALA A 53 27.54 -5.08 -1.90
CA ALA A 53 28.84 -5.74 -2.06
C ALA A 53 30.02 -4.78 -1.83
N GLU A 54 29.92 -3.54 -2.29
CA GLU A 54 30.97 -2.52 -2.15
C GLU A 54 31.03 -1.92 -0.74
N SER A 55 29.88 -1.75 -0.08
CA SER A 55 29.77 -1.04 1.20
C SER A 55 29.66 -1.96 2.42
N GLY A 56 29.51 -3.28 2.22
CA GLY A 56 29.35 -4.25 3.30
C GLY A 56 28.02 -4.13 4.07
N VAL A 57 27.02 -3.45 3.51
CA VAL A 57 25.70 -3.26 4.10
C VAL A 57 24.72 -4.32 3.61
N THR A 58 23.58 -4.47 4.29
CA THR A 58 22.51 -5.36 3.84
C THR A 58 21.80 -4.81 2.59
N LEU A 59 21.14 -5.68 1.82
CA LEU A 59 20.34 -5.26 0.66
C LEU A 59 19.23 -4.27 1.03
N GLY A 60 18.66 -4.37 2.25
CA GLY A 60 17.65 -3.43 2.72
C GLY A 60 18.21 -2.03 2.95
N GLU A 61 19.43 -1.93 3.48
CA GLU A 61 20.13 -0.66 3.67
C GLU A 61 20.57 -0.06 2.33
N ALA A 62 21.10 -0.88 1.42
CA ALA A 62 21.52 -0.47 0.09
C ALA A 62 20.34 -0.06 -0.82
N GLY A 63 19.20 -0.74 -0.68
CA GLY A 63 18.00 -0.50 -1.49
C GLY A 63 17.25 0.75 -1.14
N LEU A 64 17.51 1.35 0.04
CA LEU A 64 16.68 2.41 0.60
C LEU A 64 15.19 2.11 0.43
N TRP A 65 14.78 0.83 0.53
CA TRP A 65 13.38 0.38 0.43
C TRP A 65 12.59 0.76 1.69
N ARG A 66 12.79 2.01 2.14
CA ARG A 66 12.01 2.73 3.12
C ARG A 66 10.62 2.91 2.52
N GLY A 67 9.74 1.97 2.82
CA GLY A 67 8.41 1.91 2.22
C GLY A 67 7.83 0.49 2.16
N THR A 68 8.66 -0.56 2.16
CA THR A 68 8.18 -1.95 2.23
C THR A 68 8.26 -2.55 3.63
N ALA A 69 9.07 -1.97 4.50
CA ALA A 69 9.00 -2.13 5.94
C ALA A 69 9.37 -0.79 6.58
N ILE A 70 8.55 -0.37 7.54
CA ILE A 70 8.93 0.65 8.51
C ILE A 70 10.34 0.32 9.03
N GLY A 71 11.25 1.29 9.00
CA GLY A 71 12.70 1.12 9.10
C GLY A 71 13.26 0.68 10.45
N SER A 72 12.58 -0.21 11.18
CA SER A 72 13.13 -0.83 12.38
C SER A 72 13.57 -2.26 12.11
N THR A 73 14.82 -2.57 12.43
CA THR A 73 15.34 -3.94 12.51
C THR A 73 14.66 -4.76 13.62
N ASP A 74 13.94 -4.12 14.55
CA ASP A 74 13.14 -4.76 15.59
C ASP A 74 11.66 -4.90 15.19
N LYS A 75 11.14 -6.13 15.22
CA LYS A 75 9.74 -6.47 14.95
C LYS A 75 8.75 -5.78 15.90
N LYS A 76 9.15 -5.56 17.16
CA LYS A 76 8.34 -4.90 18.18
C LYS A 76 8.14 -3.43 17.82
N GLU A 77 9.22 -2.74 17.49
CA GLU A 77 9.20 -1.34 17.06
C GLU A 77 8.38 -1.17 15.78
N PHE A 78 8.55 -2.06 14.78
CA PHE A 78 7.73 -2.07 13.57
C PHE A 78 6.25 -2.18 13.91
N SER A 79 5.90 -3.09 14.83
CA SER A 79 4.53 -3.34 15.22
C SER A 79 3.93 -2.14 15.97
N GLU A 80 4.71 -1.49 16.84
CA GLU A 80 4.30 -0.26 17.54
C GLU A 80 4.04 0.88 16.55
N GLN A 81 4.96 1.11 15.61
CA GLN A 81 4.82 2.14 14.59
C GLN A 81 3.63 1.84 13.65
N TRP A 82 3.47 0.60 13.18
CA TRP A 82 2.32 0.20 12.36
C TRP A 82 0.99 0.36 13.11
N ASN A 83 0.95 0.04 14.40
CA ASN A 83 -0.24 0.23 15.22
C ASN A 83 -0.55 1.70 15.48
N SER A 84 0.46 2.58 15.53
CA SER A 84 0.27 4.02 15.74
C SER A 84 -0.52 4.70 14.62
N ILE A 85 -0.49 4.13 13.41
CA ILE A 85 -1.21 4.64 12.23
C ILE A 85 -2.45 3.82 11.87
N ALA A 86 -2.84 2.83 12.67
CA ALA A 86 -3.79 1.78 12.28
C ALA A 86 -5.18 2.29 11.83
N ASP A 87 -5.61 3.46 12.33
CA ASP A 87 -6.87 4.13 11.98
C ASP A 87 -6.64 5.46 11.24
N ASN A 88 -5.41 5.74 10.75
CA ASN A 88 -5.07 6.97 10.04
C ASN A 88 -5.10 6.78 8.51
N LEU A 89 -6.18 7.22 7.86
CA LEU A 89 -6.33 7.12 6.40
C LEU A 89 -5.23 7.87 5.64
N SER A 90 -4.82 9.04 6.13
CA SER A 90 -3.83 9.87 5.46
C SER A 90 -2.44 9.23 5.46
N ALA A 91 -2.03 8.66 6.58
CA ALA A 91 -0.76 7.94 6.70
C ALA A 91 -0.74 6.71 5.78
N HIS A 92 -1.83 5.93 5.76
CA HIS A 92 -1.91 4.79 4.86
C HIS A 92 -1.94 5.20 3.39
N ALA A 93 -2.60 6.30 3.04
CA ALA A 93 -2.61 6.81 1.67
C ALA A 93 -1.21 7.21 1.19
N THR A 94 -0.40 7.83 2.05
CA THR A 94 1.00 8.17 1.73
C THR A 94 1.83 6.92 1.48
N LEU A 95 1.70 5.89 2.31
CA LEU A 95 2.40 4.61 2.09
C LEU A 95 1.98 3.92 0.78
N VAL A 96 0.73 4.12 0.35
CA VAL A 96 0.25 3.59 -0.94
C VAL A 96 0.89 4.34 -2.10
N GLU A 97 0.98 5.68 -2.03
CA GLU A 97 1.67 6.50 -3.05
C GLU A 97 3.14 6.11 -3.16
N GLU A 98 3.86 6.07 -2.03
CA GLU A 98 5.27 5.68 -1.99
C GLU A 98 5.51 4.29 -2.61
N GLY A 99 4.62 3.33 -2.32
CA GLY A 99 4.71 2.00 -2.92
C GLY A 99 4.49 2.02 -4.44
N VAL A 100 3.56 2.84 -4.92
CA VAL A 100 3.25 2.95 -6.36
C VAL A 100 4.36 3.70 -7.10
N ASP A 101 4.94 4.74 -6.48
CA ASP A 101 6.18 5.36 -6.96
C ASP A 101 7.29 4.32 -7.10
N ALA A 102 7.54 3.51 -6.07
CA ALA A 102 8.55 2.43 -6.12
C ALA A 102 8.26 1.38 -7.20
N LEU A 103 6.99 1.03 -7.45
CA LEU A 103 6.61 0.15 -8.55
C LEU A 103 7.04 0.72 -9.90
N HIS A 104 6.78 2.00 -10.12
CA HIS A 104 7.11 2.67 -11.37
C HIS A 104 8.61 2.91 -11.52
N GLU A 105 9.32 3.22 -10.45
CA GLU A 105 10.75 3.53 -10.50
C GLU A 105 11.62 2.27 -10.55
N SER A 106 11.31 1.27 -9.72
CA SER A 106 12.19 0.12 -9.49
C SER A 106 11.51 -1.24 -9.73
N GLY A 107 10.26 -1.26 -10.18
CA GLY A 107 9.52 -2.52 -10.40
C GLY A 107 9.17 -3.25 -9.11
N LEU A 108 9.28 -2.59 -7.94
CA LEU A 108 8.98 -3.21 -6.65
C LEU A 108 7.49 -3.11 -6.35
N LEU A 109 6.90 -4.24 -6.01
CA LEU A 109 5.47 -4.31 -5.75
C LEU A 109 5.10 -3.51 -4.49
N PRO A 110 4.04 -2.68 -4.56
CA PRO A 110 3.62 -1.91 -3.41
C PRO A 110 3.04 -2.83 -2.32
N PRO A 111 3.25 -2.59 -1.02
CA PRO A 111 2.67 -3.45 0.01
C PRO A 111 1.14 -3.33 0.07
N PRO A 112 0.37 -4.43 0.02
CA PRO A 112 -1.10 -4.38 0.04
C PRO A 112 -1.69 -4.07 1.42
N ALA A 113 -0.86 -4.09 2.48
CA ALA A 113 -1.30 -3.95 3.86
C ALA A 113 -1.97 -2.58 4.15
N SER A 114 -1.45 -1.48 3.58
CA SER A 114 -2.02 -0.15 3.76
C SER A 114 -3.39 -0.03 3.07
N VAL A 115 -3.53 -0.53 1.84
CA VAL A 115 -4.83 -0.57 1.14
C VAL A 115 -5.86 -1.39 1.90
N ARG A 116 -5.45 -2.55 2.46
CA ARG A 116 -6.30 -3.37 3.31
C ARG A 116 -6.78 -2.61 4.55
N ARG A 117 -5.90 -1.85 5.21
CA ARG A 117 -6.26 -1.01 6.36
C ARG A 117 -7.25 0.08 5.97
N MET A 118 -7.00 0.80 4.88
CA MET A 118 -7.91 1.81 4.36
C MET A 118 -9.30 1.23 4.06
N ALA A 119 -9.37 0.08 3.39
CA ALA A 119 -10.65 -0.59 3.11
C ALA A 119 -11.43 -0.95 4.40
N ILE A 120 -10.74 -1.39 5.46
CA ILE A 120 -11.35 -1.67 6.76
C ILE A 120 -11.89 -0.38 7.41
N ILE A 121 -11.12 0.72 7.37
CA ILE A 121 -11.53 2.01 7.94
C ILE A 121 -12.78 2.54 7.21
N LEU A 122 -12.75 2.58 5.88
CA LEU A 122 -13.87 3.02 5.04
C LEU A 122 -15.15 2.20 5.31
N ARG A 123 -15.00 0.88 5.47
CA ARG A 123 -16.11 -0.02 5.81
C ARG A 123 -16.71 0.27 7.18
N ARG A 124 -15.88 0.47 8.21
CA ARG A 124 -16.34 0.83 9.56
C ARG A 124 -17.10 2.15 9.56
N ALA A 125 -16.68 3.08 8.71
CA ALA A 125 -17.36 4.36 8.48
C ALA A 125 -18.57 4.27 7.53
N LYS A 126 -18.95 3.07 7.06
CA LYS A 126 -20.04 2.81 6.11
C LYS A 126 -19.87 3.57 4.77
N ARG A 127 -18.64 3.90 4.38
CA ARG A 127 -18.27 4.51 3.10
C ARG A 127 -17.91 3.46 2.05
N THR A 128 -18.86 2.55 1.82
CA THR A 128 -18.71 1.45 0.85
C THR A 128 -18.45 1.98 -0.57
N ASP A 129 -18.99 3.16 -0.90
CA ASP A 129 -18.73 3.86 -2.16
C ASP A 129 -17.24 4.15 -2.37
N LEU A 130 -16.57 4.68 -1.35
CA LEU A 130 -15.14 4.96 -1.40
C LEU A 130 -14.31 3.68 -1.32
N GLU A 131 -14.73 2.69 -0.53
CA GLU A 131 -14.07 1.38 -0.46
C GLU A 131 -14.00 0.75 -1.86
N THR A 132 -15.13 0.69 -2.57
CA THR A 132 -15.18 0.13 -3.94
C THR A 132 -14.31 0.92 -4.91
N ARG A 133 -14.39 2.25 -4.90
CA ARG A 133 -13.59 3.10 -5.81
C ARG A 133 -12.09 2.95 -5.57
N LEU A 134 -11.67 2.92 -4.30
CA LEU A 134 -10.28 2.71 -3.92
C LEU A 134 -9.76 1.35 -4.41
N LEU A 135 -10.51 0.28 -4.15
CA LEU A 135 -10.10 -1.07 -4.55
C LEU A 135 -10.01 -1.21 -6.08
N ARG A 136 -10.97 -0.65 -6.83
CA ARG A 136 -10.91 -0.62 -8.30
C ARG A 136 -9.64 0.07 -8.81
N ALA A 137 -9.34 1.26 -8.28
CA ALA A 137 -8.16 2.01 -8.68
C ALA A 137 -6.87 1.27 -8.35
N TRP A 138 -6.77 0.69 -7.15
CA TRP A 138 -5.62 -0.11 -6.74
C TRP A 138 -5.40 -1.33 -7.64
N ILE A 139 -6.46 -2.07 -7.93
CA ILE A 139 -6.40 -3.28 -8.77
C ILE A 139 -6.00 -2.95 -10.22
N ALA A 140 -6.41 -1.78 -10.74
CA ALA A 140 -5.99 -1.32 -12.06
C ALA A 140 -4.51 -0.89 -12.09
N GLY A 141 -4.00 -0.35 -10.98
CA GLY A 141 -2.63 0.15 -10.84
C GLY A 141 -1.60 -0.90 -10.40
N THR A 142 -1.99 -2.17 -10.18
CA THR A 142 -1.08 -3.21 -9.67
C THR A 142 -1.17 -4.52 -10.46
N PRO A 143 -0.06 -5.28 -10.60
CA PRO A 143 -0.06 -6.51 -11.37
C PRO A 143 -0.83 -7.61 -10.63
N ARG A 144 -1.60 -8.40 -11.39
CA ARG A 144 -2.39 -9.53 -10.85
C ARG A 144 -1.48 -10.68 -10.42
N GLY A 145 -1.93 -11.48 -9.44
CA GLY A 145 -1.22 -12.69 -9.01
C GLY A 145 0.05 -12.44 -8.19
N ALA A 146 0.27 -11.21 -7.72
CA ALA A 146 1.47 -10.82 -6.96
C ALA A 146 1.62 -11.58 -5.63
N SER A 147 0.53 -11.78 -4.87
CA SER A 147 0.50 -12.61 -3.66
C SER A 147 -0.93 -12.86 -3.16
N ALA A 148 -1.08 -13.77 -2.18
CA ALA A 148 -2.37 -14.03 -1.52
C ALA A 148 -3.01 -12.75 -0.93
N ALA A 149 -2.21 -11.78 -0.48
CA ALA A 149 -2.74 -10.53 0.06
C ALA A 149 -3.36 -9.61 -1.00
N TYR A 150 -2.94 -9.73 -2.27
CA TYR A 150 -3.59 -9.06 -3.40
C TYR A 150 -4.89 -9.76 -3.79
N GLU A 151 -4.88 -11.10 -3.78
CA GLU A 151 -6.09 -11.90 -4.06
C GLU A 151 -7.20 -11.66 -3.02
N ASP A 152 -6.85 -11.41 -1.75
CA ASP A 152 -7.79 -10.98 -0.71
C ASP A 152 -8.51 -9.66 -1.08
N LEU A 153 -7.77 -8.69 -1.63
CA LEU A 153 -8.32 -7.39 -2.04
C LEU A 153 -9.20 -7.53 -3.29
N LEU A 154 -8.79 -8.35 -4.26
CA LEU A 154 -9.59 -8.73 -5.44
C LEU A 154 -10.90 -9.40 -5.03
N SER A 155 -10.82 -10.39 -4.14
CA SER A 155 -11.98 -11.10 -3.60
C SER A 155 -12.93 -10.18 -2.85
N ARG A 156 -12.40 -9.16 -2.18
CA ARG A 156 -13.22 -8.12 -1.53
C ARG A 156 -13.95 -7.27 -2.54
N LEU A 157 -13.28 -6.80 -3.59
CA LEU A 157 -13.92 -6.00 -4.64
C LEU A 157 -15.07 -6.78 -5.29
N ALA A 158 -14.84 -8.05 -5.64
CA ALA A 158 -15.88 -8.90 -6.23
C ALA A 158 -17.15 -8.99 -5.34
N LYS A 159 -16.98 -9.09 -4.02
CA LYS A 159 -18.10 -9.10 -3.05
C LYS A 159 -18.82 -7.76 -2.89
N LEU A 160 -18.20 -6.65 -3.30
CA LEU A 160 -18.81 -5.32 -3.28
C LEU A 160 -19.60 -5.02 -4.55
N GLU A 161 -19.31 -5.75 -5.62
CA GLU A 161 -19.92 -5.58 -6.95
C GLU A 161 -21.04 -6.60 -7.24
N THR A 162 -21.25 -7.54 -6.31
CA THR A 162 -22.36 -8.51 -6.34
C THR A 162 -23.48 -8.03 -5.43
#